data_AF-H9GRK8-F1
#
_entry.id   AF-H9GRK8-F1
#
_cell.length_a   1.000
_cell.length_b   1.000
_cell.length_c   1.000
_cell.angle_alpha   90.00
_cell.angle_beta   90.00
_cell.angle_gamma   90.00
#
_symmetry.space_group_name_H-M   'P 1'
#
loop_
_entity.id
_entity.type
_entity.pdbx_description
1 polymer ?
#
loop_
_entity_poly.entity_id
_entity_poly.type
_entity_poly.pdbx_seq_one_letter_code
_entity_poly.pdbx_strand_id
1 'polypeptide(L)'
;IHARQPGFSAVRLMYLGISLNSSIKVNMLGGNGNIQEEQVVLNISYINDQVYVNDFPLRSGVSRLKCQTLILRSENSDSLSDEQQLGIVNVRIMVHEWPMASSSNLRLIVVQEEVTEIDGIQVQQDEVTEIDVLVKDVQVLRHTNYTIPLKESMLYSIPTDNDVLCILPNIHGDKENCKPIYNTASNLNYIHNKQLVEA
;
A
#
# COMPACT_ATOMS: atom_id res chain seq x y z
N ILE A 1 11.43 -6.85 -60.73
CA ILE A 1 11.99 -6.17 -59.52
C ILE A 1 10.86 -6.07 -58.51
N HIS A 2 10.78 -7.02 -57.58
CA HIS A 2 9.74 -7.08 -56.55
C HIS A 2 10.37 -6.62 -55.24
N ALA A 3 9.98 -5.45 -54.75
CA ALA A 3 10.39 -4.95 -53.45
C ALA A 3 9.51 -5.63 -52.38
N ARG A 4 10.11 -6.53 -51.59
CA ARG A 4 9.53 -7.02 -50.34
C ARG A 4 9.55 -5.87 -49.32
N GLN A 5 8.39 -5.53 -48.77
CA GLN A 5 8.32 -4.75 -47.55
C GLN A 5 8.91 -5.58 -46.40
N PRO A 6 9.80 -5.03 -45.56
CA PRO A 6 10.18 -5.67 -44.32
C PRO A 6 9.01 -5.57 -43.34
N GLY A 7 8.52 -6.73 -42.90
CA GLY A 7 7.54 -6.81 -41.83
C GLY A 7 8.11 -6.20 -40.55
N PHE A 8 7.41 -5.22 -40.01
CA PHE A 8 7.59 -4.78 -38.64
C PHE A 8 7.18 -5.95 -37.73
N SER A 9 8.16 -6.75 -37.30
CA SER A 9 8.00 -7.58 -36.12
C SER A 9 7.95 -6.62 -34.93
N ALA A 10 6.73 -6.31 -34.48
CA ALA A 10 6.53 -5.65 -33.21
C ALA A 10 7.13 -6.57 -32.14
N VAL A 11 8.27 -6.16 -31.59
CA VAL A 11 8.87 -6.75 -30.41
C VAL A 11 7.79 -6.70 -29.33
N ARG A 12 7.19 -7.84 -29.01
CA ARG A 12 6.30 -8.00 -27.87
C ARG A 12 7.16 -7.84 -26.63
N LEU A 13 7.29 -6.61 -26.14
CA LEU A 13 7.84 -6.32 -24.83
C LEU A 13 6.96 -7.06 -23.82
N MET A 14 7.44 -8.19 -23.31
CA MET A 14 6.84 -8.82 -22.15
C MET A 14 7.12 -7.91 -20.97
N TYR A 15 6.10 -7.19 -20.50
CA TYR A 15 6.19 -6.42 -19.27
C TYR A 15 6.38 -7.41 -18.11
N LEU A 16 7.60 -7.42 -17.54
CA LEU A 16 7.95 -8.22 -16.36
C LEU A 16 7.35 -7.66 -15.05
N GLY A 17 6.70 -6.50 -15.14
CA GLY A 17 6.14 -5.82 -13.99
C GLY A 17 5.39 -4.54 -14.37
N ILE A 18 4.89 -3.87 -13.34
CA ILE A 18 4.27 -2.53 -13.41
C ILE A 18 4.85 -1.65 -12.32
N SER A 19 4.83 -0.34 -12.55
CA SER A 19 5.08 0.68 -11.53
C SER A 19 4.08 1.81 -11.75
N LEU A 20 3.43 2.23 -10.67
CA LEU A 20 2.32 3.17 -10.65
C LEU A 20 2.54 4.13 -9.48
N ASN A 21 2.17 5.40 -9.68
CA ASN A 21 2.05 6.33 -8.56
C ASN A 21 0.59 6.31 -8.10
N SER A 22 0.36 5.94 -6.85
CA SER A 22 -0.91 6.12 -6.19
C SER A 22 -0.93 7.45 -5.45
N SER A 23 -2.10 8.09 -5.41
CA SER A 23 -2.27 9.42 -4.86
C SER A 23 -3.53 9.46 -4.01
N ILE A 24 -3.33 9.29 -2.72
CA ILE A 24 -4.36 8.99 -1.73
C ILE A 24 -4.83 10.28 -1.10
N LYS A 25 -6.13 10.56 -1.20
CA LYS A 25 -6.72 11.74 -0.57
C LYS A 25 -7.08 11.44 0.88
N VAL A 26 -6.72 12.36 1.77
CA VAL A 26 -7.05 12.27 3.19
C VAL A 26 -7.55 13.61 3.72
N ASN A 27 -8.38 13.52 4.74
CA ASN A 27 -8.91 14.64 5.49
C ASN A 27 -8.20 14.71 6.84
N MET A 28 -7.58 15.85 7.13
CA MET A 28 -6.95 16.16 8.41
C MET A 28 -7.79 17.15 9.19
N LEU A 29 -7.94 16.94 10.50
CA LEU A 29 -8.59 17.91 11.37
C LEU A 29 -7.57 18.97 11.79
N GLY A 30 -7.70 20.18 11.26
CA GLY A 30 -6.87 21.32 11.65
C GLY A 30 -7.15 21.76 13.08
N GLY A 31 -6.17 22.42 13.71
CA GLY A 31 -6.28 22.86 15.11
C GLY A 31 -7.37 23.90 15.40
N ASN A 32 -7.97 24.49 14.36
CA ASN A 32 -9.11 25.41 14.43
C ASN A 32 -10.46 24.73 14.14
N GLY A 33 -10.49 23.41 13.95
CA GLY A 33 -11.68 22.65 13.59
C GLY A 33 -12.01 22.61 12.09
N ASN A 34 -11.19 23.25 11.23
CA ASN A 34 -11.35 23.14 9.79
C ASN A 34 -10.77 21.81 9.28
N ILE A 35 -11.41 21.23 8.27
CA ILE A 35 -10.88 20.05 7.56
C ILE A 35 -9.92 20.54 6.48
N GLN A 36 -8.71 19.99 6.47
CA GLN A 36 -7.70 20.20 5.43
C GLN A 36 -7.59 18.93 4.60
N GLU A 37 -7.73 19.06 3.27
CA GLU A 37 -7.50 17.96 2.33
C GLU A 37 -6.00 17.91 2.00
N GLU A 38 -5.38 16.76 2.23
CA GLU A 38 -4.00 16.48 1.81
C GLU A 38 -3.98 15.26 0.89
N GLN A 39 -2.95 15.16 0.06
CA GLN A 39 -2.74 14.01 -0.82
C GLN A 39 -1.40 13.35 -0.56
N VAL A 40 -1.42 12.07 -0.19
CA VAL A 40 -0.23 11.25 0.03
C VAL A 40 0.10 10.51 -1.25
N VAL A 41 1.33 10.66 -1.75
CA VAL A 41 1.78 9.96 -2.94
C VAL A 41 2.60 8.73 -2.54
N LEU A 42 2.28 7.56 -3.08
CA LEU A 42 3.04 6.32 -2.93
C LEU A 42 3.42 5.76 -4.30
N ASN A 43 4.61 5.18 -4.42
CA ASN A 43 4.99 4.39 -5.60
C ASN A 43 4.71 2.92 -5.30
N ILE A 44 3.81 2.32 -6.08
CA ILE A 44 3.46 0.92 -5.99
C ILE A 44 3.96 0.21 -7.24
N SER A 45 4.73 -0.86 -7.06
CA SER A 45 5.19 -1.68 -8.17
C SER A 45 4.98 -3.17 -7.91
N TYR A 46 4.84 -3.93 -8.99
CA TYR A 46 4.85 -5.39 -8.96
C TYR A 46 5.91 -5.86 -9.93
N ILE A 47 6.97 -6.48 -9.43
CA ILE A 47 8.12 -6.91 -10.23
C ILE A 47 8.61 -8.24 -9.68
N ASN A 48 8.84 -9.22 -10.56
CA ASN A 48 9.39 -10.53 -10.19
C ASN A 48 8.62 -11.20 -9.04
N ASP A 49 7.28 -11.23 -9.14
CA ASP A 49 6.40 -11.89 -8.15
C ASP A 49 6.38 -11.23 -6.77
N GLN A 50 6.71 -9.94 -6.70
CA GLN A 50 6.82 -9.20 -5.44
C GLN A 50 6.19 -7.81 -5.60
N VAL A 51 5.31 -7.44 -4.68
CA VAL A 51 4.79 -6.07 -4.54
C VAL A 51 5.81 -5.22 -3.78
N TYR A 52 6.02 -3.99 -4.23
CA TYR A 52 6.81 -2.99 -3.52
C TYR A 52 5.99 -1.73 -3.31
N VAL A 53 6.18 -1.09 -2.15
CA VAL A 53 5.66 0.26 -1.86
C VAL A 53 6.83 1.14 -1.46
N ASN A 54 7.05 2.23 -2.19
CA ASN A 54 8.23 3.09 -2.06
C ASN A 54 9.53 2.25 -2.02
N ASP A 55 9.66 1.34 -2.97
CA ASP A 55 10.78 0.39 -3.13
C ASP A 55 10.93 -0.66 -2.00
N PHE A 56 10.00 -0.70 -1.04
CA PHE A 56 10.02 -1.67 0.04
C PHE A 56 9.14 -2.90 -0.27
N PRO A 57 9.68 -4.14 -0.23
CA PRO A 57 8.93 -5.34 -0.59
C PRO A 57 7.89 -5.71 0.47
N LEU A 58 6.65 -5.96 0.04
CA LEU A 58 5.54 -6.37 0.90
C LEU A 58 5.08 -7.79 0.61
N ARG A 59 4.91 -8.59 1.67
CA ARG A 59 4.33 -9.94 1.56
C ARG A 59 2.81 -9.85 1.50
N SER A 60 2.17 -10.96 1.10
CA SER A 60 0.72 -11.09 1.22
C SER A 60 0.28 -10.96 2.70
N GLY A 61 -0.88 -10.34 2.90
CA GLY A 61 -1.39 -9.92 4.20
C GLY A 61 -1.52 -8.40 4.29
N VAL A 62 -1.67 -7.87 5.51
CA VAL A 62 -1.69 -6.43 5.76
C VAL A 62 -0.40 -6.02 6.48
N SER A 63 0.26 -4.99 5.94
CA SER A 63 1.43 -4.38 6.54
C SER A 63 1.12 -2.95 6.97
N ARG A 64 1.52 -2.57 8.18
CA ARG A 64 1.56 -1.19 8.66
C ARG A 64 2.92 -0.60 8.34
N LEU A 65 2.97 0.24 7.33
CA LEU A 65 4.15 0.92 6.85
C LEU A 65 4.29 2.27 7.54
N LYS A 66 5.44 2.52 8.18
CA LYS A 66 5.87 3.88 8.52
C LYS A 66 6.95 4.32 7.55
N CYS A 67 6.69 5.35 6.75
CA CYS A 67 7.62 5.80 5.73
C CYS A 67 7.58 7.32 5.54
N GLN A 68 8.68 7.87 5.02
CA GLN A 68 8.69 9.25 4.52
C GLN A 68 8.24 9.23 3.05
N THR A 69 7.31 10.10 2.68
CA THR A 69 6.83 10.22 1.30
C THR A 69 6.39 11.65 0.97
N LEU A 70 6.07 11.89 -0.31
CA LEU A 70 5.57 13.17 -0.80
C LEU A 70 4.11 13.39 -0.38
N ILE A 71 3.84 14.57 0.16
CA ILE A 71 2.53 15.08 0.53
C ILE A 71 2.27 16.33 -0.30
N LEU A 72 1.10 16.38 -0.94
CA LEU A 72 0.61 17.53 -1.68
C LEU A 72 -0.47 18.22 -0.85
N ARG A 73 -0.27 19.51 -0.58
CA ARG A 73 -1.24 20.35 0.12
C ARG A 73 -1.90 21.31 -0.85
N SER A 74 -3.23 21.36 -0.82
CA SER A 74 -3.99 22.40 -1.51
C SER A 74 -4.16 23.59 -0.58
N GLU A 75 -3.40 24.67 -0.80
CA GLU A 75 -3.65 25.92 -0.07
C GLU A 75 -4.88 26.63 -0.63
N ASN A 76 -5.85 26.92 0.24
CA ASN A 76 -6.90 27.89 -0.05
C ASN A 76 -6.31 29.31 -0.05
N SER A 77 -5.75 29.79 -1.17
CA SER A 77 -5.82 31.18 -1.69
C SER A 77 -4.68 31.51 -2.67
N ASP A 78 -5.06 32.04 -3.84
CA ASP A 78 -4.34 32.94 -4.78
C ASP A 78 -2.88 32.68 -5.20
N SER A 79 -2.23 31.59 -4.81
CA SER A 79 -0.90 31.22 -5.32
C SER A 79 -0.90 29.81 -5.91
N LEU A 80 -0.46 29.71 -7.17
CA LEU A 80 -0.52 28.50 -8.03
C LEU A 80 0.56 27.45 -7.70
N SER A 81 1.04 27.38 -6.46
CA SER A 81 2.02 26.37 -6.07
C SER A 81 1.41 25.39 -5.08
N ASP A 82 1.10 24.19 -5.56
CA ASP A 82 0.95 23.03 -4.69
C ASP A 82 2.26 22.90 -3.88
N GLU A 83 2.20 23.14 -2.57
CA GLU A 83 3.38 22.92 -1.73
C GLU A 83 3.63 21.41 -1.66
N GLN A 84 4.75 21.00 -2.27
CA GLN A 84 5.27 19.65 -2.23
C GLN A 84 6.18 19.52 -1.02
N GLN A 85 5.73 18.78 -0.01
CA GLN A 85 6.51 18.55 1.20
C GLN A 85 6.71 17.05 1.42
N LEU A 86 7.90 16.67 1.90
CA LEU A 86 8.11 15.33 2.44
C LEU A 86 7.57 15.28 3.88
N GLY A 87 6.73 14.30 4.18
CA GLY A 87 6.23 14.03 5.52
C GLY A 87 6.31 12.54 5.86
N ILE A 88 6.18 12.23 7.15
CA ILE A 88 6.19 10.86 7.66
C ILE A 88 4.75 10.38 7.76
N VAL A 89 4.44 9.25 7.12
CA VAL A 89 3.08 8.69 7.08
C VAL A 89 3.04 7.29 7.70
N ASN A 90 1.92 6.96 8.35
CA ASN A 90 1.57 5.58 8.67
C ASN A 90 0.49 5.11 7.70
N VAL A 91 0.77 4.05 6.94
CA VAL A 91 -0.12 3.51 5.92
C VAL A 91 -0.35 2.03 6.18
N ARG A 92 -1.60 1.56 6.11
CA ARG A 92 -1.91 0.13 6.00
C ARG A 92 -1.96 -0.25 4.53
N ILE A 93 -1.18 -1.24 4.15
CA ILE A 93 -1.18 -1.80 2.79
C ILE A 93 -1.62 -3.26 2.87
N MET A 94 -2.72 -3.60 2.22
CA MET A 94 -3.12 -4.98 2.00
C MET A 94 -2.55 -5.46 0.67
N VAL A 95 -1.92 -6.63 0.67
CA VAL A 95 -1.60 -7.39 -0.54
C VAL A 95 -2.29 -8.75 -0.46
N HIS A 96 -3.20 -9.02 -1.38
CA HIS A 96 -3.90 -10.30 -1.45
C HIS A 96 -3.66 -10.99 -2.79
N GLU A 97 -3.42 -12.30 -2.76
CA GLU A 97 -3.21 -13.11 -3.96
C GLU A 97 -4.35 -14.11 -4.11
N TRP A 98 -5.19 -13.90 -5.12
CA TRP A 98 -6.29 -14.81 -5.47
C TRP A 98 -5.87 -15.76 -6.60
N PRO A 99 -5.79 -17.08 -6.36
CA PRO A 99 -5.63 -18.04 -7.45
C PRO A 99 -6.91 -18.08 -8.29
N MET A 100 -6.81 -17.83 -9.60
CA MET A 100 -8.00 -17.75 -10.46
C MET A 100 -8.55 -19.11 -10.89
N ALA A 101 -7.69 -20.13 -10.95
CA ALA A 101 -8.10 -21.52 -11.14
C ALA A 101 -7.03 -22.47 -10.60
N SER A 102 -7.46 -23.57 -9.97
CA SER A 102 -6.60 -24.52 -9.24
C SER A 102 -5.51 -25.19 -10.09
N SER A 103 -5.66 -25.22 -11.42
CA SER A 103 -4.73 -25.83 -12.36
C SER A 103 -3.96 -24.84 -13.23
N SER A 104 -4.12 -23.53 -12.98
CA SER A 104 -3.47 -22.48 -13.75
C SER A 104 -2.52 -21.67 -12.87
N ASN A 105 -1.42 -21.19 -13.45
CA ASN A 105 -0.54 -20.21 -12.80
C ASN A 105 -1.08 -18.77 -12.93
N LEU A 106 -2.40 -18.63 -13.15
CA LEU A 106 -3.09 -17.34 -13.26
C LEU A 106 -3.53 -16.88 -11.88
N ARG A 107 -3.09 -15.68 -11.51
CA ARG A 107 -3.30 -15.09 -10.19
C ARG A 107 -3.75 -13.65 -10.34
N LEU A 108 -4.64 -13.22 -9.46
CA LEU A 108 -5.00 -11.81 -9.30
C LEU A 108 -4.37 -11.31 -8.01
N ILE A 109 -3.43 -10.37 -8.14
CA ILE A 109 -2.85 -9.66 -7.02
C ILE A 109 -3.69 -8.40 -6.79
N VAL A 110 -4.19 -8.22 -5.58
CA VAL A 110 -5.00 -7.08 -5.16
C VAL A 110 -4.22 -6.28 -4.13
N VAL A 111 -4.04 -4.98 -4.38
CA VAL A 111 -3.39 -4.07 -3.45
C VAL A 111 -4.38 -2.97 -3.04
N GLN A 112 -4.54 -2.75 -1.74
CA GLN A 112 -5.35 -1.67 -1.17
C GLN A 112 -4.53 -0.91 -0.12
N GLU A 113 -4.83 0.38 0.05
CA GLU A 113 -4.03 1.29 0.87
C GLU A 113 -4.88 2.25 1.71
N GLU A 114 -4.55 2.39 3.00
CA GLU A 114 -5.21 3.28 3.94
C GLU A 114 -4.15 4.09 4.69
N VAL A 115 -4.12 5.41 4.50
CA VAL A 115 -3.32 6.32 5.31
C VAL A 115 -4.04 6.58 6.62
N THR A 116 -3.35 6.33 7.72
CA THR A 116 -3.90 6.44 9.08
C THR A 116 -3.33 7.61 9.86
N GLU A 117 -2.14 8.08 9.49
CA GLU A 117 -1.44 9.17 10.16
C GLU A 117 -0.52 9.91 9.18
N ILE A 118 -0.42 11.23 9.34
CA ILE A 118 0.56 12.11 8.72
C ILE A 118 1.24 12.93 9.82
N ASP A 119 2.57 12.90 9.89
CA ASP A 119 3.40 13.65 10.84
C ASP A 119 2.95 13.56 12.31
N GLY A 120 2.48 12.38 12.74
CA GLY A 120 1.97 12.17 14.09
C GLY A 120 0.49 12.51 14.30
N ILE A 121 -0.19 13.01 13.27
CA ILE A 121 -1.59 13.44 13.31
C ILE A 121 -2.45 12.41 12.59
N GLN A 122 -3.50 11.91 13.25
CA GLN A 122 -4.45 10.98 12.64
C GLN A 122 -5.23 11.66 11.52
N VAL A 123 -5.46 10.91 10.44
CA VAL A 123 -6.19 11.39 9.26
C VAL A 123 -7.37 10.47 8.97
N GLN A 124 -8.36 10.99 8.24
CA GLN A 124 -9.49 10.21 7.77
C GLN A 124 -9.41 10.04 6.25
N GLN A 125 -9.47 8.79 5.80
CA GLN A 125 -9.58 8.45 4.38
C GLN A 125 -10.97 7.89 4.10
N ASP A 126 -11.69 8.48 3.16
CA ASP A 126 -13.06 8.05 2.85
C ASP A 126 -13.11 6.99 1.73
N GLU A 127 -12.14 7.02 0.82
CA GLU A 127 -12.05 6.14 -0.34
C GLU A 127 -10.67 5.46 -0.39
N VAL A 128 -10.64 4.20 -0.81
CA VAL A 128 -9.39 3.46 -1.07
C VAL A 128 -9.23 3.21 -2.56
N THR A 129 -7.99 3.30 -3.02
CA THR A 129 -7.62 2.80 -4.36
C THR A 129 -7.32 1.31 -4.25
N GLU A 130 -7.97 0.53 -5.12
CA GLU A 130 -7.70 -0.88 -5.31
C GLU A 130 -6.96 -1.07 -6.64
N ILE A 131 -5.79 -1.71 -6.57
CA ILE A 131 -4.94 -2.03 -7.70
C ILE A 131 -5.01 -3.53 -7.92
N ASP A 132 -5.59 -3.90 -9.04
CA ASP A 132 -5.68 -5.28 -9.51
C ASP A 132 -4.58 -5.54 -10.52
N VAL A 133 -3.77 -6.57 -10.28
CA VAL A 133 -2.73 -7.03 -11.20
C VAL A 133 -2.99 -8.48 -11.55
N LEU A 134 -3.39 -8.74 -12.79
CA LEU A 134 -3.56 -10.09 -13.31
C LEU A 134 -2.22 -10.60 -13.84
N VAL A 135 -1.72 -11.67 -13.24
CA VAL A 135 -0.39 -12.23 -13.51
C VAL A 135 -0.53 -13.68 -13.95
N LYS A 136 0.28 -14.09 -14.93
CA LYS A 136 0.47 -15.48 -15.30
C LYS A 136 1.95 -15.83 -15.27
N ASP A 137 2.30 -16.83 -14.47
CA ASP A 137 3.69 -17.12 -14.12
C ASP A 137 4.34 -15.87 -13.48
N VAL A 138 5.29 -15.23 -14.16
CA VAL A 138 5.92 -13.95 -13.75
C VAL A 138 5.48 -12.76 -14.61
N GLN A 139 4.64 -12.99 -15.63
CA GLN A 139 4.25 -11.97 -16.60
C GLN A 139 2.96 -11.27 -16.16
N VAL A 140 2.99 -9.93 -16.14
CA VAL A 140 1.77 -9.13 -15.97
C VAL A 140 0.96 -9.16 -17.26
N LEU A 141 -0.29 -9.62 -17.18
CA LEU A 141 -1.23 -9.66 -18.30
C LEU A 141 -2.06 -8.38 -18.39
N ARG A 142 -2.47 -7.85 -17.24
CA ARG A 142 -3.30 -6.65 -17.13
C ARG A 142 -3.13 -6.04 -15.75
N HIS A 143 -3.31 -4.73 -15.65
CA HIS A 143 -3.61 -4.08 -14.38
C HIS A 143 -4.82 -3.16 -14.53
N THR A 144 -5.54 -2.93 -13.43
CA THR A 144 -6.68 -2.01 -13.35
C THR A 144 -6.68 -1.34 -11.99
N ASN A 145 -7.04 -0.05 -11.95
CA ASN A 145 -7.19 0.69 -10.70
C ASN A 145 -8.63 1.19 -10.61
N TYR A 146 -9.23 1.07 -9.44
CA TYR A 146 -10.54 1.65 -9.16
C TYR A 146 -10.62 2.13 -7.72
N THR A 147 -11.55 3.04 -7.49
CA THR A 147 -11.78 3.64 -6.19
C THR A 147 -13.05 3.05 -5.60
N ILE A 148 -12.99 2.63 -4.34
CA ILE A 148 -14.16 2.17 -3.57
C ILE A 148 -14.21 2.89 -2.21
N PRO A 149 -15.38 3.03 -1.59
CA PRO A 149 -15.46 3.52 -0.22
C PRO A 149 -14.61 2.66 0.73
N LEU A 150 -13.83 3.28 1.61
CA LEU A 150 -12.93 2.56 2.53
C LEU A 150 -13.69 1.50 3.34
N LYS A 151 -14.90 1.83 3.80
CA LYS A 151 -15.76 0.92 4.60
C LYS A 151 -16.24 -0.32 3.83
N GLU A 152 -16.19 -0.29 2.51
CA GLU A 152 -16.56 -1.42 1.64
C GLU A 152 -15.32 -2.25 1.23
N SER A 153 -14.12 -1.79 1.56
CA SER A 153 -12.87 -2.47 1.22
C SER A 153 -12.59 -3.69 2.09
N MET A 154 -11.85 -4.65 1.52
CA MET A 154 -11.36 -5.80 2.26
C MET A 154 -10.36 -5.37 3.35
N LEU A 155 -9.50 -4.38 3.07
CA LEU A 155 -8.55 -3.82 4.02
C LEU A 155 -9.21 -3.33 5.31
N TYR A 156 -10.35 -2.64 5.20
CA TYR A 156 -11.10 -2.15 6.36
C TYR A 156 -11.68 -3.29 7.21
N SER A 157 -12.04 -4.41 6.60
CA SER A 157 -12.55 -5.59 7.31
C SER A 157 -11.49 -6.36 8.10
N ILE A 158 -10.19 -6.13 7.81
CA ILE A 158 -9.08 -6.82 8.47
C ILE A 158 -8.72 -6.10 9.78
N PRO A 159 -8.81 -6.79 10.93
CA PRO A 159 -8.42 -6.22 12.21
C PRO A 159 -6.97 -5.77 12.22
N THR A 160 -6.72 -4.57 12.75
CA THR A 160 -5.39 -3.96 12.71
C THR A 160 -4.37 -4.77 13.51
N ASP A 161 -4.77 -5.43 14.61
CA ASP A 161 -3.88 -6.23 15.47
C ASP A 161 -3.15 -7.37 14.76
N ASN A 162 -3.61 -7.77 13.58
CA ASN A 162 -2.94 -8.76 12.74
C ASN A 162 -1.91 -8.18 11.75
N ASP A 163 -1.80 -6.85 11.68
CA ASP A 163 -0.89 -6.21 10.74
C ASP A 163 0.58 -6.49 11.10
N VAL A 164 1.44 -6.57 10.08
CA VAL A 164 2.90 -6.60 10.25
C VAL A 164 3.42 -5.17 10.23
N LEU A 165 4.06 -4.73 11.31
CA LEU A 165 4.65 -3.39 11.39
C LEU A 165 5.98 -3.35 10.64
N CYS A 166 6.11 -2.48 9.66
CA CYS A 166 7.30 -2.27 8.85
C CYS A 166 7.74 -0.80 8.91
N ILE A 167 9.00 -0.56 9.27
CA ILE A 167 9.60 0.78 9.28
C ILE A 167 10.60 0.87 8.13
N LEU A 168 10.40 1.84 7.25
CA LEU A 168 11.29 2.07 6.10
C LEU A 168 12.53 2.86 6.53
N PRO A 169 13.69 2.60 5.91
CA PRO A 169 14.98 3.16 6.31
C PRO A 169 15.12 4.65 5.98
N ASN A 170 14.21 5.19 5.17
CA ASN A 170 14.17 6.62 4.82
C ASN A 170 13.76 7.50 6.02
N ILE A 171 13.53 6.91 7.18
CA ILE A 171 13.37 7.60 8.46
C ILE A 171 14.73 7.57 9.16
N HIS A 172 15.39 8.73 9.23
CA HIS A 172 16.75 8.94 9.75
C HIS A 172 17.14 7.99 10.90
N GLY A 173 18.06 7.05 10.63
CA GLY A 173 18.74 6.24 11.65
C GLY A 173 18.18 4.85 11.93
N ASP A 174 17.01 4.49 11.39
CA ASP A 174 16.40 3.17 11.58
C ASP A 174 16.84 2.16 10.50
N LYS A 175 17.12 0.92 10.92
CA LYS A 175 17.31 -0.21 9.99
C LYS A 175 15.95 -0.73 9.55
N GLU A 176 15.82 -1.11 8.27
CA GLU A 176 14.66 -1.86 7.76
C GLU A 176 14.27 -2.99 8.71
N ASN A 177 13.02 -2.99 9.16
CA ASN A 177 12.54 -3.99 10.10
C ASN A 177 11.03 -4.18 9.96
N CYS A 178 10.61 -5.40 9.65
CA CYS A 178 9.22 -5.83 9.76
C CYS A 178 9.05 -6.78 10.94
N LYS A 179 8.10 -6.48 11.83
CA LYS A 179 7.78 -7.30 13.00
C LYS A 179 6.26 -7.49 13.11
N PRO A 180 5.79 -8.71 13.43
CA PRO A 180 4.40 -8.90 13.82
C PRO A 180 4.05 -8.03 15.03
N ILE A 181 2.85 -7.48 15.05
CA ILE A 181 2.36 -6.73 16.21
C ILE A 181 1.90 -7.73 17.28
N TYR A 182 2.68 -7.89 18.35
CA TYR A 182 2.23 -8.63 19.53
C TYR A 182 1.57 -7.66 20.51
N ASN A 183 0.26 -7.74 20.66
CA ASN A 183 -0.48 -7.06 21.72
C ASN A 183 -0.08 -7.63 23.09
N THR A 184 0.61 -6.84 23.91
CA THR A 184 1.06 -7.19 25.26
C THR A 184 -0.10 -7.48 26.23
N ALA A 185 -1.33 -7.03 25.94
CA ALA A 185 -2.52 -7.30 26.75
C ALA A 185 -2.95 -8.79 26.72
N SER A 186 -2.73 -9.48 25.60
CA SER A 186 -3.05 -10.90 25.41
C SER A 186 -2.12 -11.81 26.22
N ASN A 187 -0.89 -11.36 26.48
CA ASN A 187 0.12 -12.11 27.22
C ASN A 187 -0.06 -12.04 28.74
N LEU A 188 -0.68 -10.99 29.29
CA LEU A 188 -0.98 -10.94 30.72
C LEU A 188 -1.99 -12.02 31.13
N ASN A 189 -3.01 -12.26 30.30
CA ASN A 189 -3.97 -13.35 30.54
C ASN A 189 -3.36 -14.74 30.29
N TYR A 190 -2.44 -14.88 29.33
CA TYR A 190 -1.76 -16.16 29.09
C TYR A 190 -0.78 -16.53 30.22
N ILE A 191 -0.03 -15.54 30.74
CA ILE A 191 0.89 -15.73 31.87
C ILE A 191 0.13 -15.97 33.17
N HIS A 192 -0.97 -15.25 33.41
CA HIS A 192 -1.79 -15.44 34.62
C HIS A 192 -2.46 -16.81 34.65
N ASN A 193 -3.01 -17.27 33.52
CA ASN A 193 -3.65 -18.59 33.44
C ASN A 193 -2.65 -19.75 33.53
N LYS A 194 -1.40 -19.56 33.11
CA LYS A 194 -0.37 -20.60 33.27
C LYS A 194 0.10 -20.74 34.72
N GLN A 195 0.17 -19.65 35.48
CA GLN A 195 0.52 -19.69 36.91
C GLN A 195 -0.57 -20.32 37.79
N LEU A 196 -1.85 -20.29 37.36
CA LEU A 196 -2.96 -20.92 38.09
C LEU A 196 -3.13 -22.42 37.80
N VAL A 197 -2.55 -22.93 36.70
CA VAL A 197 -2.59 -24.35 36.35
C VAL A 197 -1.39 -25.11 36.94
N GLU A 198 -0.34 -24.39 37.35
CA GLU A 198 0.88 -24.96 37.95
C GLU A 198 0.96 -24.77 39.49
N ALA A 199 -0.15 -24.40 40.16
CA ALA A 199 -0.24 -24.22 41.61
C ALA A 199 -1.06 -25.31 42.31
#